data_AF-A0A378MY77-F1
#
_entry.id   AF-A0A378MY77-F1
#
_cell.length_a   1.000
_cell.length_b   1.000
_cell.length_c   1.000
_cell.angle_alpha   90.00
_cell.angle_beta   90.00
_cell.angle_gamma   90.00
#
_symmetry.space_group_name_H-M   'P 1'
#
loop_
_entity.id
_entity.type
_entity.pdbx_description
1 polymer ?
#
loop_
_entity_poly.entity_id
_entity_poly.type
_entity_poly.pdbx_seq_one_letter_code
_entity_poly.pdbx_strand_id
1 'polypeptide(L)' 'MQDKPVFAEIAEEFLDFIKGAELIIHNAPFDVAFMDQEFSYLPNPPAKTAEMCTVTDSLQMARRMYPANGII' A
#
# COMPACT_ATOMS: atom_id res chain seq x y z
N MET A 1 -15.07 -2.84 -16.81
CA MET A 1 -14.18 -3.48 -15.81
C MET A 1 -14.67 -4.89 -15.47
N GLN A 2 -15.34 -5.58 -16.40
CA GLN A 2 -15.90 -6.92 -16.16
C GLN A 2 -14.92 -8.03 -16.56
N ASP A 3 -14.02 -7.77 -17.50
CA ASP A 3 -13.07 -8.75 -18.02
C ASP A 3 -11.72 -8.77 -17.26
N LYS A 4 -11.64 -8.10 -16.11
CA LYS A 4 -10.42 -8.07 -15.29
C LYS A 4 -10.53 -9.10 -14.16
N PRO A 5 -9.42 -9.74 -13.77
CA PRO A 5 -9.42 -10.65 -12.64
C PRO A 5 -9.83 -9.92 -11.36
N VAL A 6 -10.48 -10.64 -10.45
CA VAL A 6 -10.67 -10.17 -9.08
C VAL A 6 -9.37 -10.27 -8.30
N PHE A 7 -9.27 -9.57 -7.17
CA PHE A 7 -8.04 -9.54 -6.37
C PHE A 7 -7.57 -10.93 -5.95
N ALA A 8 -8.49 -11.83 -5.57
CA ALA A 8 -8.15 -13.19 -5.15
C ALA A 8 -7.41 -14.00 -6.25
N GLU A 9 -7.62 -13.68 -7.54
CA GLU A 9 -6.96 -14.37 -8.65
C GLU A 9 -5.50 -13.92 -8.85
N ILE A 10 -5.12 -12.75 -8.33
CA ILE A 10 -3.78 -12.17 -8.50
C ILE A 10 -3.04 -11.95 -7.17
N ALA A 11 -3.66 -12.29 -6.04
CA ALA A 11 -3.16 -11.93 -4.71
C ALA A 11 -1.79 -12.54 -4.40
N GLU A 12 -1.53 -13.77 -4.83
CA GLU A 12 -0.24 -14.44 -4.63
C GLU A 12 0.89 -13.75 -5.40
N GLU A 13 0.69 -13.50 -6.69
CA GLU A 13 1.66 -12.77 -7.54
C GLU A 13 1.91 -11.36 -7.00
N PHE A 14 0.85 -10.67 -6.57
CA PHE A 14 0.96 -9.34 -5.97
C PHE A 14 1.73 -9.36 -4.65
N LEU A 15 1.48 -10.34 -3.79
CA LEU A 15 2.20 -10.51 -2.51
C LEU A 15 3.69 -10.75 -2.75
N ASP A 16 4.03 -11.65 -3.67
CA ASP A 16 5.42 -11.94 -4.02
C ASP A 16 6.13 -10.72 -4.60
N PHE A 17 5.42 -9.88 -5.35
CA PHE A 17 5.96 -8.65 -5.91
C PHE A 17 6.31 -7.61 -4.83
N ILE A 18 5.47 -7.43 -3.81
CA ILE A 18 5.65 -6.37 -2.80
C ILE A 18 6.45 -6.81 -1.57
N LYS A 19 6.49 -8.10 -1.26
CA LYS A 19 7.06 -8.61 0.00
C LYS A 19 8.53 -8.23 0.15
N GLY A 20 8.87 -7.61 1.28
CA GLY A 20 10.22 -7.14 1.58
C GLY A 20 10.61 -5.84 0.88
N ALA A 21 9.74 -5.24 0.06
CA ALA A 21 10.00 -3.99 -0.62
C ALA A 21 9.74 -2.76 0.29
N GLU A 22 10.19 -1.60 -0.18
CA GLU A 22 9.72 -0.30 0.32
C GLU A 22 8.57 0.20 -0.57
N LEU A 23 7.40 0.37 0.03
CA LEU A 23 6.21 0.90 -0.60
C LEU A 23 6.14 2.41 -0.40
N ILE A 24 6.51 3.15 -1.44
CA ILE A 24 6.40 4.61 -1.49
C ILE A 24 5.02 4.96 -2.05
N ILE A 25 4.09 5.37 -1.19
CA ILE A 25 2.68 5.59 -1.54
C ILE A 25 2.26 7.01 -1.16
N HIS A 26 1.52 7.69 -2.02
CA HIS A 26 0.95 9.00 -1.70
C HIS A 26 -0.31 8.83 -0.85
N ASN A 27 -0.31 9.33 0.39
CA ASN A 27 -1.37 9.05 1.37
C ASN A 27 -1.45 7.56 1.73
N ALA A 28 -0.29 6.96 2.02
CA ALA A 28 -0.11 5.54 2.33
C ALA A 28 -1.15 4.90 3.29
N PRO A 29 -1.67 5.58 4.34
CA PRO A 29 -2.68 4.98 5.21
C PRO A 29 -3.93 4.49 4.48
N PHE A 30 -4.32 5.14 3.37
CA PHE A 30 -5.48 4.72 2.58
C PHE A 30 -5.24 3.38 1.90
N ASP A 31 -4.18 3.30 1.08
CA ASP A 31 -3.87 2.09 0.30
C ASP A 31 -3.49 0.91 1.20
N VAL A 32 -2.74 1.15 2.29
CA VAL A 32 -2.40 0.10 3.25
C VAL A 32 -3.64 -0.50 3.91
N ALA A 33 -4.59 0.34 4.34
CA ALA A 33 -5.85 -0.15 4.90
C ALA A 33 -6.66 -0.95 3.87
N PHE A 34 -6.66 -0.52 2.61
CA PHE A 34 -7.35 -1.22 1.53
C PHE A 34 -6.72 -2.58 1.24
N MET A 35 -5.39 -2.65 1.08
CA MET A 35 -4.65 -3.90 0.88
C MET A 35 -4.88 -4.86 2.05
N ASP A 36 -4.76 -4.38 3.29
CA ASP A 36 -4.96 -5.19 4.49
C ASP A 36 -6.40 -5.72 4.64
N GLN A 37 -7.39 -5.00 4.09
CA GLN A 37 -8.78 -5.43 4.04
C GLN A 37 -8.97 -6.47 2.93
N GLU A 38 -8.47 -6.24 1.72
CA GLU A 38 -8.54 -7.21 0.61
C GLU A 38 -7.84 -8.53 0.98
N PHE A 39 -6.67 -8.47 1.62
CA PHE A 39 -5.96 -9.63 2.15
C PHE A 39 -6.78 -10.39 3.21
N SER A 40 -7.61 -9.69 4.00
CA SER A 40 -8.43 -10.33 5.04
C SER A 40 -9.55 -11.21 4.49
N TYR A 41 -9.92 -11.04 3.22
CA TYR A 41 -10.92 -11.88 2.55
C TYR A 41 -10.33 -13.15 1.92
N LEU A 42 -9.00 -13.31 1.90
CA LEU A 42 -8.37 -14.50 1.36
C LEU A 42 -8.52 -15.69 2.32
N PRO A 43 -8.58 -16.94 1.82
CA PRO A 43 -8.67 -18.14 2.67
C PRO A 43 -7.52 -18.28 3.67
N ASN A 44 -6.32 -17.83 3.28
CA ASN A 44 -5.12 -17.81 4.13
C ASN A 44 -4.52 -16.40 4.10
N PRO A 45 -5.04 -15.47 4.93
CA PRO A 45 -4.56 -14.10 4.92
C PRO A 45 -3.07 -14.02 5.29
N PRO A 46 -2.26 -13.24 4.56
CA PRO A 46 -0.89 -12.93 4.94
C PRO A 46 -0.84 -12.04 6.20
N ALA A 47 0.37 -11.78 6.69
CA ALA A 47 0.59 -10.73 7.69
C ALA A 47 0.18 -9.35 7.15
N LYS A 48 -0.02 -8.35 8.02
CA LYS A 48 -0.37 -7.00 7.59
C LYS A 48 0.73 -6.41 6.72
N THR A 49 0.36 -5.52 5.81
CA THR A 49 1.29 -4.92 4.83
C THR A 49 2.50 -4.28 5.52
N ALA A 50 2.28 -3.59 6.64
CA ALA A 50 3.35 -2.95 7.42
C ALA A 50 4.30 -3.94 8.14
N GLU A 51 3.92 -5.22 8.26
CA GLU A 51 4.79 -6.28 8.81
C GLU A 51 5.63 -6.94 7.71
N MET A 52 5.17 -6.89 6.46
CA MET A 52 5.84 -7.50 5.31
C MET A 52 6.70 -6.51 4.50
N CYS A 53 6.41 -5.21 4.61
CA CYS A 53 7.01 -4.17 3.78
C CYS A 53 7.41 -2.95 4.62
N THR A 54 8.40 -2.20 4.15
CA THR A 54 8.62 -0.84 4.64
C THR A 54 7.62 0.09 3.98
N VAL A 55 6.88 0.91 4.73
CA VAL A 55 5.87 1.83 4.16
C VAL A 55 6.31 3.28 4.34
N THR A 56 6.42 4.00 3.23
CA THR A 56 6.82 5.40 3.18
C THR A 56 5.72 6.26 2.55
N ASP A 57 5.20 7.22 3.32
CA ASP A 57 4.17 8.15 2.84
C ASP A 57 4.80 9.35 2.11
N SER A 58 4.68 9.37 0.78
CA SER A 58 5.24 10.43 -0.05
C SER A 58 4.55 11.78 0.15
N LEU A 59 3.29 11.82 0.62
CA LEU A 59 2.61 13.07 0.98
C LEU A 59 3.29 13.70 2.21
N GLN A 60 3.62 12.89 3.22
CA GLN A 60 4.37 13.38 4.37
C GLN A 60 5.78 13.81 4.00
N MET A 61 6.46 13.07 3.11
CA MET A 61 7.76 13.49 2.57
C MET A 61 7.65 14.86 1.88
N ALA A 62 6.67 15.04 0.99
CA ALA A 62 6.46 16.30 0.29
C ALA A 62 6.17 17.46 1.24
N ARG A 63 5.35 17.25 2.29
CA ARG A 63 5.06 18.27 3.31
C ARG A 63 6.29 18.67 4.13
N ARG A 64 7.22 17.74 4.37
CA ARG A 64 8.49 18.03 5.06
C ARG A 64 9.45 18.82 4.16
N MET A 65 9.49 18.52 2.85
CA MET A 65 10.35 19.23 1.89
C MET A 65 9.80 20.61 1.52
N TYR A 66 8.47 20.73 1.37
CA TYR A 66 7.76 21.93 0.95
C TYR A 66 6.69 22.27 2.00
N PRO A 67 7.08 22.82 3.15
CA PRO A 67 6.10 23.25 4.15
C PRO A 67 5.19 24.33 3.54
N ALA A 68 3.88 24.19 3.73
CA ALA A 68 2.85 25.09 3.20
C ALA A 68 2.95 26.55 3.67
N ASN A 69 3.89 26.85 4.58
CA ASN A 69 4.13 28.17 5.14
C ASN A 69 5.20 28.97 4.37
N GLY A 70 5.47 28.62 3.11
CA GLY A 70 6.25 29.46 2.20
C GLY A 70 5.49 30.69 1.70
N ILE A 71 4.96 31.50 2.61
CA ILE A 71 4.70 32.92 2.35
C ILE A 71 5.99 33.64 2.77
N ILE A 72 6.78 34.03 1.76
CA ILE A 72 7.75 35.13 1.86
C ILE A 72 7.04 36.42 2.25
#